data_AF-A0A6I9YNA2-F1
#
_entry.id   AF-A0A6I9YNA2-F1
#
_cell.length_a   1.000
_cell.length_b   1.000
_cell.length_c   1.000
_cell.angle_alpha   90.00
_cell.angle_beta   90.00
_cell.angle_gamma   90.00
#
_symmetry.space_group_name_H-M   'P 1'
#
loop_
_entity.id
_entity.type
_entity.pdbx_description
1 polymer ?
#
loop_
_entity_poly.entity_id
_entity_poly.type
_entity_poly.pdbx_seq_one_letter_code
_entity_poly.pdbx_strand_id
1 'polypeptide(L)'
;MAAGCVSRWLAEAATAAGSCRAGGGEPRRLALVLALARWRSVAPVASRAALAPRVGNHCGTRPLPLVWAASFHTSRSFSSSSSKEDYYQILGVPRSASQKEIKKAYYQLAKKYHPDTNKDDPKAKEKFSQLAEAYEVLGDEVKRKQYDAYGTADFGFGSGSAGSGQQYRHTGPTIDPEELFRKIFGEFSQSPFGDFSTVFDQPQEYIMDLTFSQAAKGVNKQITVNINDNCQRCDGKGHEPGTRVVHCSYCNGTGTETINTGPFVMRSTCRRCGGRGSVVTNPCVICRGSGQTKQKKTVMVPVPAGVEDGQTIRMPVGRKEVFITFRVQKSPVFRRDGADIHSDLFISIAQALLGGTARSPGLYETINVLIPPGIQAEQRIRMSGKGIPRVNSYGYGDHYLHIKIKVPKRLTDRQRALMLSYAEDEADVEGTVNGIASTTTGEEAVELSDLGYTLGLAGRLLIVVELLAPVV
;
A
#
# COMPACT_ATOMS: atom_id res chain seq x y z
N MET A 1 28.71 -23.43 -30.25
CA MET A 1 29.32 -24.08 -29.07
C MET A 1 28.48 -23.68 -27.88
N ALA A 2 28.05 -24.51 -26.95
CA ALA A 2 27.90 -25.96 -26.76
C ALA A 2 27.46 -26.09 -25.29
N ALA A 3 26.61 -27.08 -24.96
CA ALA A 3 26.22 -27.61 -23.63
C ALA A 3 26.63 -26.85 -22.32
N GLY A 4 25.78 -26.66 -21.31
CA GLY A 4 24.47 -27.30 -21.03
C GLY A 4 24.59 -28.44 -20.03
N CYS A 5 24.00 -28.29 -18.83
CA CYS A 5 23.85 -29.36 -17.83
C CYS A 5 22.57 -29.15 -17.00
N VAL A 6 22.00 -30.22 -16.44
CA VAL A 6 20.63 -30.28 -15.90
C VAL A 6 20.55 -31.20 -14.67
N SER A 7 19.88 -30.76 -13.60
CA SER A 7 19.15 -31.51 -12.54
C SER A 7 18.76 -30.52 -11.43
N ARG A 8 17.56 -30.37 -10.87
CA ARG A 8 16.28 -31.13 -10.78
C ARG A 8 16.18 -32.14 -9.62
N TRP A 9 15.06 -32.05 -8.89
CA TRP A 9 14.61 -32.89 -7.74
C TRP A 9 15.37 -32.65 -6.42
N LEU A 10 14.78 -32.82 -5.22
CA LEU A 10 13.39 -33.09 -4.84
C LEU A 10 13.03 -32.40 -3.50
N ALA A 11 11.75 -32.49 -3.10
CA ALA A 11 11.17 -31.86 -1.92
C ALA A 11 11.33 -32.71 -0.64
N GLU A 12 11.08 -32.08 0.53
CA GLU A 12 10.39 -32.74 1.64
C GLU A 12 9.73 -31.72 2.59
N ALA A 13 8.84 -32.18 3.46
CA ALA A 13 8.04 -31.33 4.35
C ALA A 13 7.81 -31.98 5.73
N ALA A 14 8.01 -31.21 6.80
CA ALA A 14 7.66 -31.56 8.18
C ALA A 14 7.24 -30.26 8.92
N THR A 15 5.94 -30.01 9.13
CA THR A 15 5.15 -30.41 10.31
C THR A 15 5.72 -29.94 11.65
N ALA A 16 5.11 -28.91 12.23
CA ALA A 16 5.37 -28.46 13.60
C ALA A 16 4.35 -29.03 14.59
N ALA A 17 4.82 -29.69 15.66
CA ALA A 17 4.05 -30.07 16.85
C ALA A 17 5.00 -30.36 18.03
N GLY A 18 4.57 -30.13 19.27
CA GLY A 18 5.40 -30.32 20.48
C GLY A 18 5.56 -29.02 21.28
N SER A 19 4.56 -28.58 22.06
CA SER A 19 4.05 -29.15 23.32
C SER A 19 4.83 -28.72 24.57
N CYS A 20 4.13 -27.92 25.37
CA CYS A 20 4.30 -27.58 26.79
C CYS A 20 5.47 -28.19 27.60
N ARG A 21 6.24 -27.31 28.25
CA ARG A 21 6.71 -27.52 29.62
C ARG A 21 6.35 -26.32 30.50
N ALA A 22 6.05 -26.58 31.77
CA ALA A 22 5.62 -25.58 32.74
C ALA A 22 6.72 -25.28 33.76
N GLY A 23 6.72 -24.03 34.24
CA GLY A 23 7.59 -23.50 35.29
C GLY A 23 7.53 -21.97 35.23
N GLY A 24 7.42 -21.23 36.33
CA GLY A 24 7.42 -21.69 37.72
C GLY A 24 8.14 -20.68 38.62
N GLY A 25 7.67 -19.43 38.64
CA GLY A 25 8.31 -18.33 39.36
C GLY A 25 7.30 -17.25 39.77
N GLU A 26 7.32 -16.91 41.06
CA GLU A 26 6.53 -15.82 41.64
C GLU A 26 7.22 -14.45 41.38
N PRO A 27 6.52 -13.31 41.52
CA PRO A 27 6.54 -12.69 42.85
C PRO A 27 5.25 -11.95 43.28
N ARG A 28 4.89 -12.21 44.54
CA ARG A 28 4.42 -11.30 45.60
C ARG A 28 3.54 -10.09 45.24
N ARG A 29 2.35 -10.13 45.87
CA ARG A 29 1.37 -9.05 46.02
C ARG A 29 1.98 -7.75 46.55
N LEU A 30 1.45 -6.62 46.07
CA LEU A 30 1.10 -5.48 46.92
C LEU A 30 -0.27 -4.96 46.49
N ALA A 31 -1.15 -4.70 47.45
CA ALA A 31 -2.49 -4.17 47.23
C ALA A 31 -2.78 -3.11 48.29
N LEU A 32 -3.35 -1.98 47.86
CA LEU A 32 -3.91 -0.96 48.75
C LEU A 32 -5.28 -0.53 48.21
N VAL A 33 -6.18 -0.21 49.14
CA VAL A 33 -7.60 0.09 48.90
C VAL A 33 -7.86 1.57 49.22
N LEU A 34 -9.09 2.05 48.98
CA LEU A 34 -9.68 3.36 49.32
C LEU A 34 -9.61 4.41 48.18
N ALA A 35 -10.57 5.33 48.01
CA ALA A 35 -11.99 5.31 48.43
C ALA A 35 -12.83 6.36 47.65
N LEU A 36 -14.16 6.18 47.75
CA LEU A 36 -15.28 7.08 47.41
C LEU A 36 -15.02 8.61 47.39
N ALA A 37 -15.57 9.30 46.37
CA ALA A 37 -16.33 10.55 46.55
C ALA A 37 -17.23 10.89 45.33
N ARG A 38 -18.32 11.66 45.57
CA ARG A 38 -19.22 12.28 44.59
C ARG A 38 -19.26 13.79 44.84
N TRP A 39 -19.60 14.60 43.84
CA TRP A 39 -20.63 15.69 43.85
C TRP A 39 -21.17 15.79 42.39
N ARG A 40 -22.45 16.04 42.02
CA ARG A 40 -23.56 16.94 42.45
C ARG A 40 -23.36 18.42 42.04
N SER A 41 -24.33 19.16 41.49
CA SER A 41 -25.76 18.92 41.10
C SER A 41 -25.98 19.30 39.60
N VAL A 42 -27.08 19.74 38.97
CA VAL A 42 -28.49 20.22 39.20
C VAL A 42 -29.26 19.81 37.89
N ALA A 43 -30.51 19.30 37.77
CA ALA A 43 -31.88 19.65 38.22
C ALA A 43 -32.55 20.84 37.44
N PRO A 44 -33.91 21.00 37.38
CA PRO A 44 -35.02 20.15 37.89
C PRO A 44 -36.32 20.06 36.98
N VAL A 45 -37.40 19.40 37.48
CA VAL A 45 -38.85 19.52 37.07
C VAL A 45 -39.25 18.89 35.69
N ALA A 46 -40.39 18.20 35.46
CA ALA A 46 -41.60 17.88 36.27
C ALA A 46 -42.21 16.46 36.03
N SER A 47 -43.02 16.05 37.01
CA SER A 47 -44.25 15.22 37.06
C SER A 47 -45.00 14.85 35.73
N ARG A 48 -45.88 13.82 35.66
CA ARG A 48 -46.79 13.26 36.69
C ARG A 48 -47.33 11.83 36.35
N ALA A 49 -47.99 11.19 37.34
CA ALA A 49 -48.77 9.93 37.35
C ALA A 49 -49.58 9.57 36.06
N ALA A 50 -49.83 8.32 35.62
CA ALA A 50 -49.99 6.95 36.21
C ALA A 50 -51.47 6.49 36.39
N LEU A 51 -51.81 5.25 35.98
CA LEU A 51 -52.93 4.38 36.45
C LEU A 51 -53.08 3.07 35.62
N ALA A 52 -53.63 2.00 36.22
CA ALA A 52 -54.04 0.75 35.54
C ALA A 52 -55.07 -0.05 36.39
N PRO A 53 -56.08 -0.72 35.77
CA PRO A 53 -56.41 -2.14 36.02
C PRO A 53 -56.61 -2.91 34.67
N ARG A 54 -56.52 -4.26 34.54
CA ARG A 54 -57.32 -5.40 35.09
C ARG A 54 -58.83 -5.33 34.74
N VAL A 55 -59.56 -6.40 34.38
CA VAL A 55 -59.29 -7.86 34.22
C VAL A 55 -60.39 -8.51 33.35
N GLY A 56 -60.19 -9.72 32.79
CA GLY A 56 -61.28 -10.57 32.26
C GLY A 56 -61.02 -11.28 30.91
N ASN A 57 -61.56 -12.48 30.66
CA ASN A 57 -61.10 -13.83 31.07
C ASN A 57 -62.01 -14.90 30.38
N HIS A 58 -61.57 -16.17 30.27
CA HIS A 58 -62.33 -17.35 29.74
C HIS A 58 -62.65 -17.39 28.21
N CYS A 59 -63.14 -18.51 27.62
CA CYS A 59 -62.57 -19.88 27.47
C CYS A 59 -63.35 -20.70 26.41
N GLY A 60 -62.73 -21.74 25.82
CA GLY A 60 -63.38 -22.80 25.00
C GLY A 60 -63.23 -22.69 23.47
N THR A 61 -63.31 -23.71 22.60
CA THR A 61 -62.96 -25.16 22.55
C THR A 61 -63.56 -25.74 21.25
N ARG A 62 -62.71 -26.25 20.34
CA ARG A 62 -62.85 -27.37 19.34
C ARG A 62 -64.21 -28.11 19.11
N PRO A 63 -64.43 -28.85 17.98
CA PRO A 63 -63.79 -28.86 16.63
C PRO A 63 -64.74 -29.17 15.40
N LEU A 64 -64.11 -29.37 14.22
CA LEU A 64 -64.48 -29.99 12.90
C LEU A 64 -65.61 -31.06 12.83
N PRO A 65 -66.28 -31.28 11.64
CA PRO A 65 -65.84 -32.29 10.64
C PRO A 65 -66.11 -31.99 9.13
N LEU A 66 -65.98 -33.04 8.27
CA LEU A 66 -65.98 -33.15 6.78
C LEU A 66 -67.36 -32.85 6.09
N VAL A 67 -67.58 -32.84 4.75
CA VAL A 67 -67.38 -33.82 3.62
C VAL A 67 -67.46 -33.06 2.26
N TRP A 68 -66.43 -33.05 1.37
CA TRP A 68 -66.09 -33.96 0.23
C TRP A 68 -67.08 -34.05 -0.95
N ALA A 69 -66.71 -33.53 -2.14
CA ALA A 69 -67.19 -33.98 -3.47
C ALA A 69 -66.33 -33.46 -4.66
N ALA A 70 -66.25 -34.30 -5.70
CA ALA A 70 -65.63 -34.18 -7.05
C ALA A 70 -65.60 -32.77 -7.71
N SER A 71 -64.56 -32.31 -8.44
CA SER A 71 -63.66 -32.89 -9.47
C SER A 71 -64.08 -32.60 -10.93
N PHE A 72 -63.33 -31.73 -11.62
CA PHE A 72 -63.10 -31.80 -13.07
C PHE A 72 -61.68 -31.34 -13.41
N HIS A 73 -60.91 -32.17 -14.11
CA HIS A 73 -59.58 -31.83 -14.61
C HIS A 73 -59.66 -31.39 -16.07
N THR A 74 -58.97 -30.31 -16.43
CA THR A 74 -58.44 -30.12 -17.79
C THR A 74 -56.92 -30.05 -17.73
N SER A 75 -56.28 -31.08 -18.27
CA SER A 75 -54.85 -31.30 -18.17
C SER A 75 -54.05 -30.24 -18.94
N ARG A 76 -53.04 -29.64 -18.31
CA ARG A 76 -51.94 -28.97 -19.01
C ARG A 76 -50.60 -29.54 -18.54
N SER A 77 -50.09 -30.46 -19.36
CA SER A 77 -48.74 -31.05 -19.36
C SER A 77 -47.76 -30.53 -18.29
N PHE A 78 -47.59 -31.28 -17.22
CA PHE A 78 -46.49 -31.11 -16.26
C PHE A 78 -45.19 -31.62 -16.89
N SER A 79 -44.52 -30.77 -17.67
CA SER A 79 -43.20 -31.05 -18.22
C SER A 79 -42.14 -30.89 -17.13
N SER A 80 -41.93 -31.93 -16.32
CA SER A 80 -40.83 -32.00 -15.35
C SER A 80 -39.50 -32.24 -16.07
N SER A 81 -38.97 -31.23 -16.76
CA SER A 81 -37.57 -31.22 -17.16
C SER A 81 -36.69 -31.05 -15.92
N SER A 82 -35.66 -31.90 -15.78
CA SER A 82 -34.60 -31.72 -14.78
C SER A 82 -33.64 -30.61 -15.23
N SER A 83 -34.17 -29.39 -15.36
CA SER A 83 -33.51 -28.21 -15.89
C SER A 83 -33.17 -27.22 -14.76
N LYS A 84 -31.97 -26.64 -14.83
CA LYS A 84 -31.52 -25.54 -13.97
C LYS A 84 -32.58 -24.42 -13.95
N GLU A 85 -32.77 -23.79 -12.79
CA GLU A 85 -33.83 -22.80 -12.55
C GLU A 85 -33.79 -21.65 -13.58
N ASP A 86 -34.97 -21.22 -14.06
CA ASP A 86 -35.11 -20.08 -14.97
C ASP A 86 -34.48 -18.82 -14.37
N TYR A 87 -33.55 -18.16 -15.05
CA TYR A 87 -32.92 -16.92 -14.57
C TYR A 87 -33.94 -15.79 -14.31
N TYR A 88 -35.04 -15.77 -15.06
CA TYR A 88 -36.18 -14.88 -14.84
C TYR A 88 -36.92 -15.17 -13.52
N GLN A 89 -37.04 -16.45 -13.14
CA GLN A 89 -37.67 -16.87 -11.89
C GLN A 89 -36.74 -16.59 -10.70
N ILE A 90 -35.43 -16.85 -10.83
CA ILE A 90 -34.40 -16.49 -9.84
C ILE A 90 -34.42 -14.98 -9.52
N LEU A 91 -34.51 -14.13 -10.54
CA LEU A 91 -34.60 -12.67 -10.37
C LEU A 91 -36.03 -12.18 -10.05
N GLY A 92 -37.04 -13.05 -10.02
CA GLY A 92 -38.42 -12.69 -9.70
C GLY A 92 -39.10 -11.74 -10.69
N VAL A 93 -38.75 -11.82 -11.99
CA VAL A 93 -39.21 -10.92 -13.05
C VAL A 93 -39.85 -11.68 -14.23
N PRO A 94 -40.87 -11.13 -14.90
CA PRO A 94 -41.44 -11.76 -16.09
C PRO A 94 -40.45 -11.76 -17.26
N ARG A 95 -40.57 -12.73 -18.18
CA ARG A 95 -39.71 -12.82 -19.38
C ARG A 95 -39.79 -11.57 -20.29
N SER A 96 -40.88 -10.80 -20.19
CA SER A 96 -41.08 -9.52 -20.88
C SER A 96 -40.44 -8.30 -20.19
N ALA A 97 -39.80 -8.45 -19.03
CA ALA A 97 -39.26 -7.34 -18.25
C ALA A 97 -38.20 -6.53 -19.02
N SER A 98 -38.18 -5.22 -18.82
CA SER A 98 -37.14 -4.37 -19.40
C SER A 98 -35.79 -4.58 -18.69
N GLN A 99 -34.69 -4.26 -19.38
CA GLN A 99 -33.33 -4.33 -18.81
C GLN A 99 -33.18 -3.47 -17.53
N LYS A 100 -33.99 -2.41 -17.40
CA LYS A 100 -34.05 -1.55 -16.20
C LYS A 100 -34.77 -2.24 -15.03
N GLU A 101 -35.83 -3.01 -15.29
CA GLU A 101 -36.48 -3.84 -14.26
C GLU A 101 -35.59 -4.97 -13.79
N ILE A 102 -34.92 -5.68 -14.71
CA ILE A 102 -33.95 -6.75 -14.41
C ILE A 102 -32.84 -6.23 -13.48
N LYS A 103 -32.21 -5.10 -13.82
CA LYS A 103 -31.19 -4.46 -12.96
C LYS A 103 -31.74 -4.01 -11.61
N LYS A 104 -32.98 -3.52 -11.55
CA LYS A 104 -33.65 -3.11 -10.30
C LYS A 104 -33.96 -4.31 -9.40
N ALA A 105 -34.44 -5.42 -9.97
CA ALA A 105 -34.75 -6.64 -9.24
C ALA A 105 -33.47 -7.29 -8.68
N TYR A 106 -32.42 -7.42 -9.51
CA TYR A 106 -31.10 -7.86 -9.06
C TYR A 106 -30.58 -7.02 -7.89
N TYR A 107 -30.59 -5.68 -7.98
CA TYR A 107 -30.15 -4.80 -6.89
C TYR A 107 -30.94 -5.02 -5.59
N GLN A 108 -32.27 -5.24 -5.67
CA GLN A 108 -33.11 -5.50 -4.51
C GLN A 108 -32.88 -6.87 -3.88
N LEU A 109 -32.50 -7.89 -4.65
CA LEU A 109 -32.26 -9.24 -4.18
C LEU A 109 -30.81 -9.41 -3.68
N ALA A 110 -29.82 -8.89 -4.41
CA ALA A 110 -28.42 -8.85 -3.99
C ALA A 110 -28.24 -8.12 -2.65
N LYS A 111 -28.96 -7.00 -2.42
CA LYS A 111 -28.94 -6.31 -1.12
C LYS A 111 -29.59 -7.13 0.01
N LYS A 112 -30.55 -8.00 -0.27
CA LYS A 112 -31.20 -8.86 0.73
C LYS A 112 -30.34 -10.07 1.11
N TYR A 113 -29.67 -10.68 0.13
CA TYR A 113 -28.87 -11.90 0.31
C TYR A 113 -27.35 -11.63 0.38
N HIS A 114 -26.93 -10.38 0.61
CA HIS A 114 -25.53 -10.02 0.71
C HIS A 114 -24.83 -10.78 1.85
N PRO A 115 -23.61 -11.34 1.65
CA PRO A 115 -22.93 -12.13 2.67
C PRO A 115 -22.67 -11.33 3.96
N ASP A 116 -22.30 -10.04 3.87
CA ASP A 116 -22.13 -9.21 5.08
C ASP A 116 -23.40 -8.99 5.91
N THR A 117 -24.59 -9.17 5.32
CA THR A 117 -25.88 -8.99 6.02
C THR A 117 -26.41 -10.31 6.59
N ASN A 118 -26.00 -11.46 6.04
CA ASN A 118 -26.48 -12.79 6.40
C ASN A 118 -25.30 -13.75 6.58
N LYS A 119 -24.42 -13.46 7.55
CA LYS A 119 -23.12 -14.14 7.72
C LYS A 119 -23.25 -15.62 8.11
N ASP A 120 -24.36 -15.98 8.76
CA ASP A 120 -24.57 -17.30 9.35
C ASP A 120 -25.41 -18.25 8.48
N ASP A 121 -25.97 -17.75 7.36
CA ASP A 121 -26.88 -18.50 6.47
C ASP A 121 -26.16 -18.97 5.17
N PRO A 122 -25.74 -20.26 5.05
CA PRO A 122 -25.11 -20.75 3.82
C PRO A 122 -26.04 -20.63 2.59
N LYS A 123 -27.35 -20.75 2.81
CA LYS A 123 -28.40 -20.59 1.79
C LYS A 123 -28.51 -19.16 1.24
N ALA A 124 -28.02 -18.15 1.96
CA ALA A 124 -27.94 -16.79 1.44
C ALA A 124 -26.81 -16.68 0.39
N LYS A 125 -25.66 -17.31 0.65
CA LYS A 125 -24.52 -17.36 -0.30
C LYS A 125 -24.87 -18.11 -1.58
N GLU A 126 -25.56 -19.26 -1.47
CA GLU A 126 -26.06 -20.02 -2.63
C GLU A 126 -26.96 -19.16 -3.51
N LYS A 127 -27.98 -18.51 -2.92
CA LYS A 127 -28.88 -17.60 -3.64
C LYS A 127 -28.17 -16.39 -4.23
N PHE A 128 -27.20 -15.82 -3.53
CA PHE A 128 -26.40 -14.71 -4.06
C PHE A 128 -25.62 -15.13 -5.32
N SER A 129 -25.07 -16.35 -5.36
CA SER A 129 -24.42 -16.91 -6.55
C SER A 129 -25.40 -17.08 -7.71
N GLN A 130 -26.58 -17.66 -7.46
CA GLN A 130 -27.62 -17.81 -8.49
C GLN A 130 -28.09 -16.46 -9.05
N LEU A 131 -28.24 -15.44 -8.19
CA LEU A 131 -28.62 -14.08 -8.59
C LEU A 131 -27.54 -13.42 -9.46
N ALA A 132 -26.26 -13.67 -9.18
CA ALA A 132 -25.14 -13.17 -9.97
C ALA A 132 -25.09 -13.83 -11.37
N GLU A 133 -25.21 -15.15 -11.45
CA GLU A 133 -25.29 -15.92 -12.70
C GLU A 133 -26.48 -15.46 -13.57
N ALA A 134 -27.66 -15.34 -12.96
CA ALA A 134 -28.86 -14.85 -13.63
C ALA A 134 -28.71 -13.41 -14.16
N TYR A 135 -28.03 -12.52 -13.42
CA TYR A 135 -27.77 -11.16 -13.88
C TYR A 135 -26.67 -11.07 -14.94
N GLU A 136 -25.68 -11.96 -14.94
CA GLU A 136 -24.66 -11.98 -15.99
C GLU A 136 -25.26 -12.34 -17.37
N VAL A 137 -26.22 -13.27 -17.39
CA VAL A 137 -26.92 -13.70 -18.61
C VAL A 137 -28.01 -12.72 -19.04
N LEU A 138 -28.83 -12.21 -18.10
CA LEU A 138 -29.97 -11.34 -18.42
C LEU A 138 -29.64 -9.83 -18.42
N GLY A 139 -28.49 -9.43 -17.90
CA GLY A 139 -28.03 -8.04 -17.85
C GLY A 139 -27.55 -7.53 -19.21
N ASP A 140 -26.83 -8.34 -19.98
CA ASP A 140 -26.37 -8.02 -21.33
C ASP A 140 -27.46 -8.34 -22.38
N GLU A 141 -27.83 -7.36 -23.20
CA GLU A 141 -28.89 -7.54 -24.21
C GLU A 141 -28.57 -8.62 -25.25
N VAL A 142 -27.27 -8.86 -25.52
CA VAL A 142 -26.79 -9.89 -26.44
C VAL A 142 -26.90 -11.28 -25.82
N LYS A 143 -26.41 -11.48 -24.58
CA LYS A 143 -26.52 -12.76 -23.85
C LYS A 143 -27.97 -13.11 -23.57
N ARG A 144 -28.80 -12.13 -23.21
CA ARG A 144 -30.24 -12.29 -23.04
C ARG A 144 -30.89 -12.83 -24.31
N LYS A 145 -30.61 -12.25 -25.48
CA LYS A 145 -31.15 -12.74 -26.77
C LYS A 145 -30.69 -14.16 -27.11
N GLN A 146 -29.49 -14.56 -26.70
CA GLN A 146 -29.01 -15.93 -26.85
C GLN A 146 -29.76 -16.89 -25.90
N TYR A 147 -29.94 -16.51 -24.64
CA TYR A 147 -30.69 -17.27 -23.65
C TYR A 147 -32.18 -17.40 -23.98
N ASP A 148 -32.81 -16.31 -24.45
CA ASP A 148 -34.22 -16.31 -24.89
C ASP A 148 -34.44 -17.15 -26.17
N ALA A 149 -33.39 -17.40 -26.97
CA ALA A 149 -33.45 -18.19 -28.20
C ALA A 149 -33.10 -19.68 -28.02
N TYR A 150 -32.16 -20.02 -27.13
CA TYR A 150 -31.64 -21.39 -26.95
C TYR A 150 -31.91 -22.00 -25.56
N GLY A 151 -32.39 -21.20 -24.60
CA GLY A 151 -32.72 -21.63 -23.24
C GLY A 151 -31.51 -21.91 -22.35
N THR A 152 -31.74 -22.53 -21.20
CA THR A 152 -30.70 -22.93 -20.22
C THR A 152 -29.90 -24.18 -20.63
N ALA A 153 -29.84 -24.49 -21.94
CA ALA A 153 -29.16 -25.65 -22.50
C ALA A 153 -27.68 -25.33 -22.83
N ASP A 154 -26.78 -25.87 -22.01
CA ASP A 154 -25.32 -25.92 -22.14
C ASP A 154 -24.63 -24.94 -23.10
N PHE A 155 -24.07 -23.87 -22.52
CA PHE A 155 -22.77 -23.35 -22.93
C PHE A 155 -21.63 -24.31 -22.48
N GLY A 156 -21.80 -25.60 -22.75
CA GLY A 156 -20.81 -26.65 -22.53
C GLY A 156 -19.83 -26.71 -23.71
N PHE A 157 -18.54 -26.88 -23.43
CA PHE A 157 -17.50 -26.95 -24.47
C PHE A 157 -17.66 -28.20 -25.36
N GLY A 158 -18.30 -28.03 -26.53
CA GLY A 158 -18.44 -29.05 -27.58
C GLY A 158 -17.49 -28.82 -28.75
N SER A 159 -16.68 -29.83 -29.11
CA SER A 159 -15.78 -29.78 -30.28
C SER A 159 -16.55 -29.99 -31.59
N GLY A 160 -16.43 -29.09 -32.58
CA GLY A 160 -17.32 -29.13 -33.76
C GLY A 160 -17.02 -28.21 -34.95
N SER A 161 -15.78 -28.22 -35.47
CA SER A 161 -15.41 -27.84 -36.87
C SER A 161 -15.70 -26.43 -37.46
N ALA A 162 -14.62 -25.79 -37.92
CA ALA A 162 -14.51 -24.92 -39.11
C ALA A 162 -15.53 -23.77 -39.36
N GLY A 163 -15.13 -22.53 -39.01
CA GLY A 163 -15.72 -21.29 -39.53
C GLY A 163 -14.81 -20.07 -39.26
N SER A 164 -14.42 -19.32 -40.29
CA SER A 164 -13.45 -18.21 -40.17
C SER A 164 -14.07 -16.96 -39.51
N GLY A 165 -13.48 -16.44 -38.44
CA GLY A 165 -13.87 -15.14 -37.86
C GLY A 165 -13.26 -14.81 -36.49
N GLN A 166 -12.23 -13.97 -36.48
CA GLN A 166 -11.66 -13.19 -35.35
C GLN A 166 -11.51 -13.85 -33.97
N GLN A 167 -10.24 -13.99 -33.53
CA GLN A 167 -9.87 -14.66 -32.27
C GLN A 167 -10.07 -13.77 -31.03
N TYR A 168 -11.26 -13.76 -30.42
CA TYR A 168 -11.43 -13.19 -29.07
C TYR A 168 -10.97 -14.17 -27.98
N ARG A 169 -9.64 -14.26 -27.80
CA ARG A 169 -9.01 -15.14 -26.81
C ARG A 169 -9.19 -14.62 -25.38
N HIS A 170 -10.32 -14.92 -24.75
CA HIS A 170 -10.47 -14.77 -23.30
C HIS A 170 -10.00 -16.02 -22.56
N THR A 171 -8.68 -16.08 -22.31
CA THR A 171 -8.13 -16.88 -21.22
C THR A 171 -8.23 -16.03 -19.95
N GLY A 172 -9.33 -16.20 -19.20
CA GLY A 172 -9.58 -15.55 -17.91
C GLY A 172 -9.98 -16.58 -16.84
N PRO A 173 -9.75 -16.31 -15.55
CA PRO A 173 -10.08 -17.23 -14.47
C PRO A 173 -11.59 -17.32 -14.24
N THR A 174 -12.01 -18.26 -13.40
CA THR A 174 -13.30 -18.21 -12.71
C THR A 174 -13.39 -16.90 -11.92
N ILE A 175 -14.17 -15.93 -12.41
CA ILE A 175 -14.33 -14.62 -11.78
C ILE A 175 -15.13 -14.83 -10.48
N ASP A 176 -14.55 -14.44 -9.35
CA ASP A 176 -15.24 -14.47 -8.07
C ASP A 176 -16.39 -13.44 -8.13
N PRO A 177 -17.67 -13.80 -7.85
CA PRO A 177 -18.79 -12.85 -7.93
C PRO A 177 -18.59 -11.60 -7.05
N GLU A 178 -17.80 -11.72 -5.98
CA GLU A 178 -17.33 -10.62 -5.14
C GLU A 178 -16.51 -9.57 -5.93
N GLU A 179 -15.64 -10.01 -6.85
CA GLU A 179 -14.81 -9.15 -7.70
C GLU A 179 -15.62 -8.50 -8.83
N LEU A 180 -16.52 -9.27 -9.46
CA LEU A 180 -17.46 -8.74 -10.46
C LEU A 180 -18.36 -7.64 -9.84
N PHE A 181 -18.85 -7.87 -8.62
CA PHE A 181 -19.62 -6.89 -7.86
C PHE A 181 -18.77 -5.65 -7.56
N ARG A 182 -17.55 -5.80 -7.00
CA ARG A 182 -16.65 -4.66 -6.73
C ARG A 182 -16.34 -3.84 -7.98
N LYS A 183 -16.10 -4.48 -9.12
CA LYS A 183 -15.78 -3.80 -10.39
C LYS A 183 -16.95 -2.99 -10.93
N ILE A 184 -18.18 -3.49 -10.82
CA ILE A 184 -19.39 -2.83 -11.35
C ILE A 184 -20.01 -1.83 -10.36
N PHE A 185 -19.92 -2.09 -9.05
CA PHE A 185 -20.51 -1.23 -8.00
C PHE A 185 -19.52 -0.19 -7.47
N GLY A 186 -18.21 -0.43 -7.54
CA GLY A 186 -17.18 0.57 -7.24
C GLY A 186 -17.32 1.81 -8.13
N GLU A 187 -17.56 1.59 -9.42
CA GLU A 187 -17.80 2.65 -10.42
C GLU A 187 -19.17 3.34 -10.28
N PHE A 188 -20.13 2.75 -9.55
CA PHE A 188 -21.52 3.22 -9.46
C PHE A 188 -21.95 3.74 -8.08
N SER A 189 -21.10 3.63 -7.05
CA SER A 189 -21.45 4.02 -5.68
C SER A 189 -21.32 5.52 -5.36
N GLN A 190 -20.68 6.30 -6.24
CA GLN A 190 -20.48 7.76 -6.05
C GLN A 190 -21.52 8.63 -6.77
N SER A 191 -22.81 8.33 -6.54
CA SER A 191 -23.97 9.18 -6.86
C SER A 191 -24.31 9.47 -8.34
N PRO A 192 -25.55 9.93 -8.65
CA PRO A 192 -26.04 10.00 -10.03
C PRO A 192 -26.14 11.44 -10.61
N PHE A 193 -26.02 11.56 -11.93
CA PHE A 193 -26.33 12.77 -12.73
C PHE A 193 -25.52 14.05 -12.43
N GLY A 194 -24.24 13.92 -12.10
CA GLY A 194 -23.26 15.02 -12.13
C GLY A 194 -21.97 14.59 -12.81
N ASP A 195 -21.47 15.42 -13.74
CA ASP A 195 -20.17 15.34 -14.43
C ASP A 195 -19.56 13.95 -14.77
N PHE A 196 -19.84 13.49 -16.00
CA PHE A 196 -18.93 12.59 -16.73
C PHE A 196 -17.61 13.28 -17.15
N SER A 197 -17.46 14.60 -16.90
CA SER A 197 -16.27 15.37 -17.29
C SER A 197 -15.09 15.21 -16.32
N THR A 198 -15.37 15.04 -15.02
CA THR A 198 -14.36 14.97 -13.95
C THR A 198 -13.59 13.65 -13.95
N VAL A 199 -14.20 12.56 -14.44
CA VAL A 199 -13.58 11.23 -14.58
C VAL A 199 -12.34 11.25 -15.48
N PHE A 200 -12.27 12.19 -16.44
CA PHE A 200 -11.16 12.29 -17.41
C PHE A 200 -10.07 13.28 -17.03
N ASP A 201 -10.24 14.10 -15.99
CA ASP A 201 -9.21 15.02 -15.49
C ASP A 201 -8.61 14.49 -14.19
N GLN A 202 -8.11 13.24 -14.26
CA GLN A 202 -7.31 12.65 -13.19
C GLN A 202 -6.17 13.61 -12.80
N PRO A 203 -5.94 13.83 -11.49
CA PRO A 203 -4.86 14.71 -11.04
C PRO A 203 -3.53 14.24 -11.63
N GLN A 204 -2.76 15.15 -12.21
CA GLN A 204 -1.47 14.77 -12.78
C GLN A 204 -0.47 14.48 -11.64
N GLU A 205 -0.21 13.19 -11.43
CA GLU A 205 0.84 12.72 -10.52
C GLU A 205 2.21 12.76 -11.20
N TYR A 206 3.21 13.29 -10.50
CA TYR A 206 4.61 13.27 -10.90
C TYR A 206 5.46 12.73 -9.76
N ILE A 207 6.34 11.78 -10.07
CA ILE A 207 7.31 11.26 -9.10
C ILE A 207 8.56 12.15 -9.15
N MET A 208 9.00 12.63 -7.99
CA MET A 208 10.26 13.36 -7.84
C MET A 208 11.25 12.55 -7.02
N ASP A 209 12.23 11.95 -7.69
CA ASP A 209 13.37 11.31 -7.02
C ASP A 209 14.21 12.35 -6.27
N LEU A 210 14.56 12.07 -5.01
CA LEU A 210 15.40 12.87 -4.13
C LEU A 210 16.54 12.01 -3.57
N THR A 211 17.71 12.60 -3.38
CA THR A 211 18.73 11.94 -2.54
C THR A 211 18.35 12.07 -1.07
N PHE A 212 18.82 11.14 -0.23
CA PHE A 212 18.59 11.19 1.22
C PHE A 212 18.90 12.57 1.84
N SER A 213 20.06 13.13 1.48
CA SER A 213 20.50 14.44 1.98
C SER A 213 19.63 15.60 1.47
N GLN A 214 18.99 15.48 0.30
CA GLN A 214 18.03 16.46 -0.21
C GLN A 214 16.71 16.40 0.57
N ALA A 215 16.17 15.20 0.81
CA ALA A 215 14.93 15.03 1.57
C ALA A 215 15.09 15.45 3.04
N ALA A 216 16.21 15.11 3.67
CA ALA A 216 16.46 15.42 5.08
C ALA A 216 16.79 16.90 5.34
N LYS A 217 17.48 17.60 4.41
CA LYS A 217 17.78 19.04 4.54
C LYS A 217 16.70 19.97 3.98
N GLY A 218 15.87 19.49 3.06
CA GLY A 218 15.01 20.31 2.21
C GLY A 218 15.79 20.91 1.04
N VAL A 219 15.12 21.15 -0.09
CA VAL A 219 15.71 21.73 -1.30
C VAL A 219 14.64 22.30 -2.23
N ASN A 220 14.93 23.41 -2.91
CA ASN A 220 14.08 23.90 -4.00
C ASN A 220 14.49 23.18 -5.29
N LYS A 221 13.73 22.16 -5.70
CA LYS A 221 14.07 21.31 -6.86
C LYS A 221 13.17 21.61 -8.06
N GLN A 222 13.78 21.68 -9.24
CA GLN A 222 13.08 21.98 -10.48
C GLN A 222 12.44 20.73 -11.09
N ILE A 223 11.22 20.85 -11.62
CA ILE A 223 10.53 19.79 -12.37
C ILE A 223 9.84 20.35 -13.63
N THR A 224 9.80 19.56 -14.70
CA THR A 224 9.15 19.95 -15.97
C THR A 224 7.81 19.24 -16.11
N VAL A 225 6.73 20.01 -15.98
CA VAL A 225 5.33 19.55 -15.96
C VAL A 225 4.70 19.74 -17.35
N ASN A 226 3.89 18.77 -17.82
CA ASN A 226 3.21 18.84 -19.12
C ASN A 226 1.73 19.22 -18.95
N ILE A 227 1.42 20.51 -19.03
CA ILE A 227 0.09 21.06 -18.72
C ILE A 227 -0.62 21.54 -20.00
N ASN A 228 -1.94 21.33 -20.09
CA ASN A 228 -2.78 22.02 -21.07
C ASN A 228 -2.95 23.49 -20.64
N ASP A 229 -2.38 24.42 -21.39
CA ASP A 229 -2.55 25.86 -21.16
C ASP A 229 -3.05 26.57 -22.43
N ASN A 230 -3.42 27.84 -22.30
CA ASN A 230 -3.77 28.70 -23.43
C ASN A 230 -2.68 28.67 -24.51
N CYS A 231 -3.07 28.40 -25.76
CA CYS A 231 -2.18 28.37 -26.91
C CYS A 231 -1.45 29.72 -27.08
N GLN A 232 -0.13 29.73 -26.92
CA GLN A 232 0.73 30.93 -26.99
C GLN A 232 0.60 31.74 -28.30
N ARG A 233 0.08 31.14 -29.38
CA ARG A 233 -0.17 31.83 -30.66
C ARG A 233 -1.52 32.53 -30.72
N CYS A 234 -2.53 32.13 -29.94
CA CYS A 234 -3.89 32.68 -30.05
C CYS A 234 -4.56 33.00 -28.69
N ASP A 235 -3.83 33.00 -27.58
CA ASP A 235 -4.29 33.37 -26.22
C ASP A 235 -5.56 32.65 -25.74
N GLY A 236 -5.77 31.39 -26.16
CA GLY A 236 -7.01 30.65 -25.86
C GLY A 236 -8.16 30.86 -26.86
N LYS A 237 -8.07 31.83 -27.78
CA LYS A 237 -9.16 32.26 -28.67
C LYS A 237 -9.49 31.30 -29.83
N GLY A 238 -8.68 30.26 -30.05
CA GLY A 238 -8.87 29.19 -31.05
C GLY A 238 -8.67 29.58 -32.52
N HIS A 239 -8.83 30.84 -32.89
CA HIS A 239 -8.62 31.35 -34.25
C HIS A 239 -7.19 31.88 -34.48
N GLU A 240 -6.76 31.91 -35.73
CA GLU A 240 -5.44 32.40 -36.11
C GLU A 240 -5.33 33.94 -35.93
N PRO A 241 -4.22 34.50 -35.40
CA PRO A 241 -4.08 35.93 -35.17
C PRO A 241 -4.35 36.81 -36.40
N GLY A 242 -4.93 38.00 -36.16
CA GLY A 242 -5.37 38.91 -37.22
C GLY A 242 -6.67 38.50 -37.93
N THR A 243 -7.06 37.22 -37.86
CA THR A 243 -8.36 36.76 -38.38
C THR A 243 -9.47 37.04 -37.36
N ARG A 244 -10.70 37.21 -37.84
CA ARG A 244 -11.88 37.45 -36.98
C ARG A 244 -12.79 36.24 -36.98
N VAL A 245 -13.36 35.90 -35.83
CA VAL A 245 -14.46 34.92 -35.74
C VAL A 245 -15.71 35.54 -36.35
N VAL A 246 -16.39 34.81 -37.24
CA VAL A 246 -17.60 35.28 -37.92
C VAL A 246 -18.83 34.73 -37.21
N HIS A 247 -19.91 35.51 -37.08
CA HIS A 247 -21.17 34.97 -36.56
C HIS A 247 -21.72 33.87 -37.47
N CYS A 248 -22.30 32.82 -36.88
CA CYS A 248 -22.80 31.69 -37.65
C CYS A 248 -24.09 32.10 -38.39
N SER A 249 -24.01 32.27 -39.72
CA SER A 249 -25.12 32.74 -40.57
C SER A 249 -26.35 31.83 -40.62
N TYR A 250 -26.31 30.66 -39.98
CA TYR A 250 -27.42 29.71 -39.90
C TYR A 250 -28.25 29.89 -38.62
N CYS A 251 -27.71 30.57 -37.60
CA CYS A 251 -28.40 30.87 -36.35
C CYS A 251 -28.20 32.33 -35.88
N ASN A 252 -27.58 33.19 -36.69
CA ASN A 252 -27.33 34.61 -36.41
C ASN A 252 -26.81 34.89 -34.99
N GLY A 253 -25.87 34.08 -34.50
CA GLY A 253 -25.31 34.21 -33.15
C GLY A 253 -25.97 33.36 -32.05
N THR A 254 -27.21 32.88 -32.20
CA THR A 254 -27.98 32.24 -31.11
C THR A 254 -27.52 30.83 -30.72
N GLY A 255 -26.60 30.22 -31.47
CA GLY A 255 -26.10 28.85 -31.25
C GLY A 255 -27.09 27.72 -31.48
N THR A 256 -28.38 28.01 -31.68
CA THR A 256 -29.46 27.03 -31.81
C THR A 256 -30.17 27.16 -33.16
N GLU A 257 -30.62 26.03 -33.69
CA GLU A 257 -31.51 25.96 -34.85
C GLU A 257 -32.90 25.51 -34.36
N THR A 258 -33.96 26.03 -34.98
CA THR A 258 -35.34 25.64 -34.65
C THR A 258 -35.87 24.81 -35.80
N ILE A 259 -36.11 23.53 -35.55
CA ILE A 259 -36.64 22.57 -36.52
C ILE A 259 -38.15 22.45 -36.28
N ASN A 260 -38.93 22.87 -37.28
CA ASN A 260 -40.37 22.70 -37.28
C ASN A 260 -40.71 21.39 -38.02
N THR A 261 -41.25 20.40 -37.30
CA THR A 261 -41.65 19.12 -37.87
C THR A 261 -43.14 18.91 -37.61
N GLY A 262 -43.97 19.35 -38.55
CA GLY A 262 -45.42 19.37 -38.38
C GLY A 262 -45.84 20.32 -37.24
N PRO A 263 -46.77 19.92 -36.35
CA PRO A 263 -47.23 20.76 -35.24
C PRO A 263 -46.22 20.89 -34.09
N PHE A 264 -45.05 20.25 -34.18
CA PHE A 264 -44.03 20.27 -33.13
C PHE A 264 -42.82 21.12 -33.53
N VAL A 265 -42.45 22.05 -32.65
CA VAL A 265 -41.30 22.95 -32.79
C VAL A 265 -40.20 22.48 -31.84
N MET A 266 -39.08 22.01 -32.37
CA MET A 266 -37.95 21.50 -31.59
C MET A 266 -36.72 22.40 -31.77
N ARG A 267 -36.11 22.85 -30.68
CA ARG A 267 -34.80 23.52 -30.73
C ARG A 267 -33.69 22.50 -30.59
N SER A 268 -32.75 22.49 -31.52
CA SER A 268 -31.50 21.73 -31.48
C SER A 268 -30.29 22.66 -31.50
N THR A 269 -29.11 22.15 -31.19
CA THR A 269 -27.85 22.87 -31.40
C THR A 269 -27.64 23.10 -32.90
N CYS A 270 -27.27 24.33 -33.29
CA CYS A 270 -27.04 24.68 -34.69
C CYS A 270 -25.90 23.83 -35.27
N ARG A 271 -26.20 22.97 -36.26
CA ARG A 271 -25.27 21.98 -36.83
C ARG A 271 -23.98 22.61 -37.35
N ARG A 272 -24.03 23.86 -37.81
CA ARG A 272 -22.90 24.57 -38.44
C ARG A 272 -21.92 25.22 -37.45
N CYS A 273 -22.31 25.47 -36.20
CA CYS A 273 -21.40 25.98 -35.16
C CYS A 273 -21.27 25.08 -33.92
N GLY A 274 -22.09 24.03 -33.82
CA GLY A 274 -22.10 23.11 -32.68
C GLY A 274 -22.44 23.81 -31.36
N GLY A 275 -23.41 24.73 -31.37
CA GLY A 275 -23.79 25.53 -30.20
C GLY A 275 -23.06 26.87 -30.03
N ARG A 276 -21.89 27.08 -30.65
CA ARG A 276 -21.01 28.24 -30.35
C ARG A 276 -21.50 29.61 -30.85
N GLY A 277 -22.61 29.68 -31.59
CA GLY A 277 -23.13 30.90 -32.22
C GLY A 277 -22.24 31.53 -33.30
N SER A 278 -21.01 31.06 -33.44
CA SER A 278 -19.92 31.66 -34.20
C SER A 278 -19.10 30.57 -34.89
N VAL A 279 -18.44 30.92 -35.99
CA VAL A 279 -17.64 30.03 -36.83
C VAL A 279 -16.24 30.62 -36.99
N VAL A 280 -15.23 29.82 -36.68
CA VAL A 280 -13.82 30.14 -36.90
C VAL A 280 -13.46 29.70 -38.31
N THR A 281 -13.35 30.66 -39.24
CA THR A 281 -12.95 30.39 -40.63
C THR A 281 -11.52 29.85 -40.72
N ASN A 282 -10.61 30.46 -39.95
CA ASN A 282 -9.19 30.13 -39.92
C ASN A 282 -8.80 29.64 -38.51
N PRO A 283 -8.87 28.32 -38.23
CA PRO A 283 -8.46 27.78 -36.94
C PRO A 283 -6.95 27.96 -36.74
N CYS A 284 -6.54 28.30 -35.52
CA CYS A 284 -5.12 28.54 -35.23
C CYS A 284 -4.27 27.29 -35.47
N VAL A 285 -3.17 27.44 -36.21
CA VAL A 285 -2.37 26.32 -36.72
C VAL A 285 -1.87 25.37 -35.61
N ILE A 286 -1.50 25.91 -34.45
CA ILE A 286 -0.90 25.13 -33.35
C ILE A 286 -1.97 24.36 -32.54
N CYS A 287 -3.10 24.99 -32.21
CA CYS A 287 -4.16 24.36 -31.39
C CYS A 287 -5.29 23.73 -32.22
N ARG A 288 -5.30 23.91 -33.55
CA ARG A 288 -6.32 23.41 -34.48
C ARG A 288 -7.76 23.75 -34.06
N GLY A 289 -7.96 24.96 -33.55
CA GLY A 289 -9.27 25.44 -33.08
C GLY A 289 -9.60 25.18 -31.61
N SER A 290 -8.82 24.38 -30.87
CA SER A 290 -9.14 24.04 -29.47
C SER A 290 -8.88 25.16 -28.46
N GLY A 291 -8.09 26.17 -28.83
CA GLY A 291 -7.61 27.23 -27.94
C GLY A 291 -6.48 26.81 -26.98
N GLN A 292 -6.31 25.52 -26.68
CA GLN A 292 -5.33 25.01 -25.72
C GLN A 292 -4.20 24.22 -26.38
N THR A 293 -3.02 24.21 -25.76
CA THR A 293 -1.88 23.38 -26.16
C THR A 293 -1.20 22.75 -24.95
N LYS A 294 -0.65 21.54 -25.12
CA LYS A 294 0.26 20.93 -24.14
C LYS A 294 1.58 21.69 -24.14
N GLN A 295 1.90 22.32 -23.01
CA GLN A 295 3.12 23.10 -22.82
C GLN A 295 3.95 22.48 -21.69
N LYS A 296 5.27 22.41 -21.91
CA LYS A 296 6.24 22.10 -20.87
C LYS A 296 6.43 23.35 -20.02
N LYS A 297 5.94 23.33 -18.78
CA LYS A 297 6.20 24.38 -17.78
C LYS A 297 7.19 23.86 -16.76
N THR A 298 8.25 24.62 -16.56
CA THR A 298 9.32 24.29 -15.62
C THR A 298 9.04 25.01 -14.30
N VAL A 299 8.84 24.25 -13.23
CA VAL A 299 8.37 24.75 -11.93
C VAL A 299 9.40 24.44 -10.85
N MET A 300 9.58 25.38 -9.91
CA MET A 300 10.38 25.15 -8.71
C MET A 300 9.48 24.59 -7.60
N VAL A 301 9.75 23.36 -7.18
CA VAL A 301 9.07 22.69 -6.07
C VAL A 301 9.86 22.92 -4.79
N PRO A 302 9.31 23.58 -3.76
CA PRO A 302 9.92 23.62 -2.44
C PRO A 302 9.73 22.26 -1.76
N VAL A 303 10.81 21.49 -1.61
CA VAL A 303 10.81 20.26 -0.81
C VAL A 303 11.10 20.66 0.64
N PRO A 304 10.14 20.50 1.59
CA PRO A 304 10.40 20.80 2.98
C PRO A 304 11.45 19.87 3.59
N ALA A 305 12.13 20.34 4.64
CA ALA A 305 13.13 19.53 5.33
C ALA A 305 12.45 18.39 6.12
N GLY A 306 12.97 17.18 5.97
CA GLY A 306 12.52 15.99 6.69
C GLY A 306 11.53 15.10 5.94
N VAL A 307 11.24 15.40 4.66
CA VAL A 307 10.31 14.63 3.79
C VAL A 307 10.55 13.13 3.83
N GLU A 308 9.46 12.36 3.84
CA GLU A 308 9.44 10.89 3.84
C GLU A 308 9.25 10.29 2.44
N ASP A 309 9.62 9.01 2.30
CA ASP A 309 9.47 8.28 1.03
C ASP A 309 7.98 8.03 0.77
N GLY A 310 7.51 8.33 -0.45
CA GLY A 310 6.09 8.28 -0.81
C GLY A 310 5.26 9.47 -0.33
N GLN A 311 5.85 10.48 0.33
CA GLN A 311 5.11 11.69 0.73
C GLN A 311 4.72 12.54 -0.48
N THR A 312 3.44 12.88 -0.60
CA THR A 312 2.91 13.69 -1.72
C THR A 312 2.59 15.12 -1.30
N ILE A 313 3.00 16.10 -2.11
CA ILE A 313 2.59 17.51 -2.02
C ILE A 313 1.68 17.87 -3.19
N ARG A 314 0.56 18.54 -2.90
CA ARG A 314 -0.33 19.18 -3.87
C ARG A 314 0.15 20.60 -4.13
N MET A 315 0.42 20.95 -5.39
CA MET A 315 0.91 22.28 -5.78
C MET A 315 0.11 22.82 -6.99
N PRO A 316 -0.38 24.07 -6.95
CA PRO A 316 -1.03 24.69 -8.10
C PRO A 316 0.00 25.10 -9.16
N VAL A 317 -0.27 24.78 -10.42
CA VAL A 317 0.56 25.20 -11.57
C VAL A 317 -0.32 25.79 -12.67
N GLY A 318 -0.43 27.12 -12.66
CA GLY A 318 -1.34 27.84 -13.55
C GLY A 318 -2.81 27.62 -13.15
N ARG A 319 -3.56 26.89 -13.99
CA ARG A 319 -4.99 26.59 -13.76
C ARG A 319 -5.27 25.14 -13.34
N LYS A 320 -4.24 24.29 -13.24
CA LYS A 320 -4.37 22.91 -12.77
C LYS A 320 -3.56 22.71 -11.50
N GLU A 321 -3.96 21.72 -10.72
CA GLU A 321 -3.22 21.26 -9.55
C GLU A 321 -2.44 19.99 -9.91
N VAL A 322 -1.26 19.87 -9.34
CA VAL A 322 -0.28 18.84 -9.62
C VAL A 322 0.08 18.16 -8.32
N PHE A 323 0.10 16.83 -8.31
CA PHE A 323 0.45 16.02 -7.14
C PHE A 323 1.87 15.50 -7.35
N ILE A 324 2.77 15.86 -6.44
CA ILE A 324 4.19 15.53 -6.55
C ILE A 324 4.54 14.60 -5.41
N THR A 325 4.75 13.32 -5.75
CA THR A 325 5.11 12.27 -4.80
C THR A 325 6.62 12.15 -4.76
N PHE A 326 7.20 12.40 -3.59
CA PHE A 326 8.64 12.31 -3.39
C PHE A 326 9.08 10.86 -3.23
N ARG A 327 10.18 10.51 -3.88
CA ARG A 327 10.82 9.20 -3.75
C ARG A 327 12.24 9.37 -3.24
N VAL A 328 12.52 8.90 -2.03
CA VAL A 328 13.78 9.16 -1.33
C VAL A 328 14.74 7.98 -1.54
N GLN A 329 15.84 8.23 -2.24
CA GLN A 329 16.89 7.23 -2.46
C GLN A 329 17.56 6.86 -1.14
N LYS A 330 17.71 5.54 -0.90
CA LYS A 330 18.43 5.00 0.25
C LYS A 330 19.88 5.50 0.26
N SER A 331 20.36 5.88 1.44
CA SER A 331 21.72 6.40 1.66
C SER A 331 22.69 5.27 2.02
N PRO A 332 23.97 5.33 1.59
CA PRO A 332 24.98 4.33 1.95
C PRO A 332 25.62 4.56 3.33
N VAL A 333 25.42 5.74 3.95
CA VAL A 333 26.03 6.12 5.24
C VAL A 333 24.99 6.18 6.36
N PHE A 334 23.77 6.59 6.03
CA PHE A 334 22.70 6.90 6.96
C PHE A 334 21.49 5.99 6.71
N ARG A 335 21.04 5.32 7.77
CA ARG A 335 19.79 4.57 7.84
C ARG A 335 18.79 5.43 8.64
N ARG A 336 17.60 5.71 8.12
CA ARG A 336 16.58 6.54 8.80
C ARG A 336 15.59 5.66 9.54
N ASP A 337 15.21 6.08 10.74
CA ASP A 337 14.12 5.49 11.52
C ASP A 337 13.22 6.62 12.05
N GLY A 338 12.06 6.83 11.43
CA GLY A 338 11.21 8.00 11.68
C GLY A 338 11.95 9.33 11.47
N ALA A 339 12.14 10.11 12.54
CA ALA A 339 12.93 11.34 12.52
C ALA A 339 14.43 11.13 12.88
N ASP A 340 14.76 9.97 13.42
CA ASP A 340 16.08 9.65 13.93
C ASP A 340 16.96 9.03 12.82
N ILE A 341 18.28 9.14 12.98
CA ILE A 341 19.27 8.66 12.02
C ILE A 341 20.20 7.67 12.71
N HIS A 342 20.51 6.58 12.03
CA HIS A 342 21.54 5.63 12.40
C HIS A 342 22.69 5.69 11.38
N SER A 343 23.93 5.78 11.84
CA SER A 343 25.12 5.55 11.00
C SER A 343 26.17 4.74 11.73
N ASP A 344 27.13 4.23 10.97
CA ASP A 344 28.21 3.39 11.46
C ASP A 344 29.44 4.27 11.72
N LEU A 345 29.98 4.25 12.95
CA LEU A 345 31.20 4.95 13.33
C LEU A 345 32.36 3.96 13.45
N PHE A 346 33.32 4.06 12.54
CA PHE A 346 34.51 3.22 12.53
C PHE A 346 35.60 3.78 13.45
N ILE A 347 35.99 3.03 14.47
CA ILE A 347 37.02 3.40 15.46
C ILE A 347 38.21 2.44 15.43
N SER A 348 39.38 2.85 15.91
CA SER A 348 40.53 1.93 16.07
C SER A 348 40.45 1.13 17.37
N ILE A 349 41.19 0.01 17.46
CA ILE A 349 41.31 -0.79 18.69
C ILE A 349 41.84 0.07 19.85
N ALA A 350 42.87 0.89 19.60
CA ALA A 350 43.41 1.80 20.60
C ALA A 350 42.39 2.85 21.08
N GLN A 351 41.52 3.35 20.20
CA GLN A 351 40.41 4.23 20.59
C GLN A 351 39.31 3.51 21.37
N ALA A 352 39.12 2.20 21.14
CA ALA A 352 38.14 1.41 21.89
C ALA A 352 38.61 1.16 23.33
N LEU A 353 39.88 0.79 23.49
CA LEU A 353 40.52 0.53 24.79
C LEU A 353 40.73 1.82 25.59
N LEU A 354 41.49 2.78 25.04
CA LEU A 354 41.94 3.98 25.74
C LEU A 354 40.96 5.16 25.67
N GLY A 355 39.91 5.05 24.86
CA GLY A 355 39.02 6.16 24.53
C GLY A 355 39.66 7.17 23.57
N GLY A 356 39.06 8.36 23.48
CA GLY A 356 39.58 9.49 22.69
C GLY A 356 38.49 10.23 21.94
N THR A 357 38.79 10.74 20.74
CA THR A 357 37.79 11.36 19.86
C THR A 357 37.84 10.78 18.45
N ALA A 358 36.68 10.71 17.80
CA ALA A 358 36.54 10.35 16.39
C ALA A 358 35.61 11.33 15.66
N ARG A 359 35.69 11.35 14.32
CA ARG A 359 34.86 12.19 13.46
C ARG A 359 33.83 11.35 12.74
N SER A 360 32.55 11.61 13.01
CA SER A 360 31.43 11.02 12.27
C SER A 360 30.95 11.98 11.18
N PRO A 361 30.57 11.51 9.99
CA PRO A 361 29.70 12.30 9.11
C PRO A 361 28.36 12.50 9.83
N GLY A 362 27.97 13.75 10.08
CA GLY A 362 26.60 14.10 10.45
C GLY A 362 25.81 14.53 9.22
N LEU A 363 24.51 14.79 9.38
CA LEU A 363 23.67 15.23 8.26
C LEU A 363 24.09 16.62 7.74
N TYR A 364 24.21 17.60 8.63
CA TYR A 364 24.53 18.99 8.28
C TYR A 364 26.02 19.29 8.25
N GLU A 365 26.74 18.78 9.26
CA GLU A 365 28.15 19.04 9.57
C GLU A 365 28.86 17.75 9.98
N THR A 366 30.19 17.74 10.04
CA THR A 366 30.95 16.65 10.66
C THR A 366 30.89 16.74 12.19
N ILE A 367 30.48 15.67 12.86
CA ILE A 367 30.32 15.61 14.32
C ILE A 367 31.60 15.03 14.93
N ASN A 368 32.23 15.78 15.84
CA ASN A 368 33.28 15.23 16.72
C ASN A 368 32.59 14.47 17.86
N VAL A 369 32.99 13.23 18.08
CA VAL A 369 32.38 12.29 19.03
C VAL A 369 33.43 11.91 20.07
N LEU A 370 33.10 12.07 21.35
CA LEU A 370 33.93 11.57 22.46
C LEU A 370 33.68 10.07 22.63
N ILE A 371 34.74 9.29 22.65
CA ILE A 371 34.73 7.85 22.86
C ILE A 371 35.24 7.60 24.29
N PRO A 372 34.41 7.11 25.24
CA PRO A 372 34.91 6.61 26.52
C PRO A 372 35.81 5.38 26.35
N PRO A 373 36.75 5.12 27.28
CA PRO A 373 37.53 3.88 27.29
C PRO A 373 36.67 2.64 27.56
N GLY A 374 37.17 1.47 27.17
CA GLY A 374 36.50 0.17 27.33
C GLY A 374 35.25 -0.03 26.48
N ILE A 375 35.11 0.70 25.36
CA ILE A 375 33.88 0.76 24.58
C ILE A 375 33.68 -0.47 23.69
N GLN A 376 32.45 -0.98 23.63
CA GLN A 376 32.13 -2.26 23.01
C GLN A 376 31.70 -2.11 21.54
N ALA A 377 31.88 -3.18 20.75
CA ALA A 377 31.37 -3.25 19.38
C ALA A 377 29.82 -3.25 19.36
N GLU A 378 29.24 -2.64 18.31
CA GLU A 378 27.79 -2.38 18.15
C GLU A 378 27.12 -1.56 19.28
N GLN A 379 27.90 -1.07 20.27
CA GLN A 379 27.43 -0.08 21.24
C GLN A 379 26.96 1.19 20.52
N ARG A 380 25.96 1.87 21.10
CA ARG A 380 25.28 3.01 20.48
C ARG A 380 25.54 4.30 21.26
N ILE A 381 26.15 5.29 20.63
CA ILE A 381 26.22 6.66 21.15
C ILE A 381 25.06 7.47 20.55
N ARG A 382 24.29 8.18 21.39
CA ARG A 382 23.17 9.05 20.97
C ARG A 382 23.63 10.51 20.93
N MET A 383 23.67 11.09 19.74
CA MET A 383 23.91 12.53 19.55
C MET A 383 22.55 13.25 19.47
N SER A 384 22.15 13.89 20.56
CA SER A 384 20.84 14.53 20.70
C SER A 384 20.64 15.71 19.74
N GLY A 385 19.50 15.78 19.06
CA GLY A 385 19.14 16.88 18.16
C GLY A 385 19.97 17.00 16.88
N LYS A 386 20.70 15.94 16.50
CA LYS A 386 21.53 15.88 15.28
C LYS A 386 20.90 15.03 14.15
N GLY A 387 19.67 14.55 14.35
CA GLY A 387 18.88 13.81 13.36
C GLY A 387 18.14 14.70 12.36
N ILE A 388 16.99 14.24 11.88
CA ILE A 388 16.19 14.91 10.84
C ILE A 388 15.18 15.88 11.49
N PRO A 389 14.96 17.09 10.95
CA PRO A 389 13.85 17.94 11.38
C PRO A 389 12.49 17.25 11.16
N ARG A 390 11.58 17.38 12.12
CA ARG A 390 10.26 16.75 12.04
C ARG A 390 9.31 17.62 11.19
N VAL A 391 8.66 17.04 10.19
CA VAL A 391 7.77 17.79 9.26
C VAL A 391 6.52 18.33 9.97
N ASN A 392 5.92 17.53 10.85
CA ASN A 392 4.62 17.82 11.47
C ASN A 392 4.70 18.37 12.91
N SER A 393 5.90 18.62 13.44
CA SER A 393 6.11 19.06 14.83
C SER A 393 7.41 19.82 14.98
N TYR A 394 7.52 20.76 15.91
CA TYR A 394 8.79 21.44 16.17
C TYR A 394 9.89 20.48 16.67
N GLY A 395 11.14 20.75 16.29
CA GLY A 395 12.33 20.03 16.76
C GLY A 395 12.92 19.04 15.75
N TYR A 396 14.02 18.41 16.17
CA TYR A 396 14.80 17.44 15.41
C TYR A 396 14.72 16.07 16.07
N GLY A 397 14.92 15.01 15.29
CA GLY A 397 15.31 13.70 15.82
C GLY A 397 16.78 13.66 16.27
N ASP A 398 17.21 12.48 16.69
CA ASP A 398 18.56 12.21 17.18
C ASP A 398 19.41 11.45 16.15
N HIS A 399 20.73 11.45 16.35
CA HIS A 399 21.65 10.67 15.52
C HIS A 399 22.37 9.61 16.39
N TYR A 400 22.00 8.35 16.19
CA TYR A 400 22.63 7.19 16.81
C TYR A 400 23.82 6.70 15.99
N LEU A 401 24.94 6.50 16.67
CA LEU A 401 26.19 6.02 16.11
C LEU A 401 26.44 4.60 16.58
N HIS A 402 26.39 3.64 15.65
CA HIS A 402 26.75 2.24 15.89
C HIS A 402 28.26 2.09 15.78
N ILE A 403 28.92 1.68 16.87
CA ILE A 403 30.37 1.61 16.95
C ILE A 403 30.90 0.34 16.28
N LYS A 404 31.85 0.48 15.36
CA LYS A 404 32.49 -0.64 14.65
C LYS A 404 34.00 -0.55 14.76
N ILE A 405 34.61 -1.51 15.45
CA ILE A 405 36.06 -1.56 15.63
C ILE A 405 36.70 -2.01 14.30
N LYS A 406 37.55 -1.16 13.74
CA LYS A 406 38.22 -1.38 12.46
C LYS A 406 39.63 -1.94 12.69
N VAL A 407 39.73 -3.27 12.67
CA VAL A 407 41.01 -3.99 12.74
C VAL A 407 41.86 -3.67 11.48
N PRO A 408 43.15 -3.29 11.62
CA PRO A 408 44.03 -3.04 10.48
C PRO A 408 44.48 -4.34 9.81
N LYS A 409 44.42 -4.41 8.47
CA LYS A 409 44.80 -5.61 7.70
C LYS A 409 46.31 -5.90 7.63
N ARG A 410 47.15 -4.94 8.03
CA ARG A 410 48.62 -5.05 8.06
C ARG A 410 49.12 -4.26 9.26
N LEU A 411 50.09 -4.82 9.98
CA LEU A 411 50.81 -4.18 11.08
C LEU A 411 52.28 -4.04 10.70
N THR A 412 52.97 -3.05 11.27
CA THR A 412 54.45 -3.03 11.28
C THR A 412 54.97 -3.98 12.36
N ASP A 413 56.24 -4.39 12.29
CA ASP A 413 56.77 -5.37 13.25
C ASP A 413 56.79 -4.85 14.69
N ARG A 414 57.02 -3.55 14.88
CA ARG A 414 56.84 -2.87 16.18
C ARG A 414 55.39 -2.92 16.67
N GLN A 415 54.41 -2.77 15.78
CA GLN A 415 53.00 -2.90 16.14
C GLN A 415 52.63 -4.35 16.46
N ARG A 416 53.14 -5.33 15.70
CA ARG A 416 52.96 -6.76 15.99
C ARG A 416 53.50 -7.11 17.38
N ALA A 417 54.73 -6.70 17.70
CA ALA A 417 55.34 -6.97 19.00
C ALA A 417 54.49 -6.42 20.17
N LEU A 418 53.97 -5.18 20.05
CA LEU A 418 53.10 -4.57 21.07
C LEU A 418 51.72 -5.22 21.19
N MET A 419 51.23 -5.90 20.15
CA MET A 419 49.97 -6.66 20.20
C MET A 419 50.19 -8.09 20.71
N LEU A 420 51.38 -8.67 20.53
CA LEU A 420 51.76 -9.93 21.17
C LEU A 420 51.91 -9.75 22.68
N SER A 421 52.65 -8.74 23.15
CA SER A 421 52.78 -8.49 24.60
C SER A 421 51.43 -8.17 25.27
N TYR A 422 50.52 -7.48 24.56
CA TYR A 422 49.16 -7.26 25.07
C TYR A 422 48.36 -8.56 25.20
N ALA A 423 48.51 -9.50 24.25
CA ALA A 423 47.85 -10.80 24.28
C ALA A 423 48.52 -11.81 25.24
N GLU A 424 49.72 -11.55 25.74
CA GLU A 424 50.34 -12.28 26.85
C GLU A 424 49.74 -11.84 28.21
N ASP A 425 49.32 -10.57 28.33
CA ASP A 425 48.63 -10.00 29.50
C ASP A 425 47.09 -10.22 29.50
N GLU A 426 46.48 -10.58 28.36
CA GLU A 426 45.02 -10.64 28.18
C GLU A 426 44.40 -11.95 28.71
N ALA A 427 43.94 -11.92 29.97
CA ALA A 427 43.36 -13.09 30.66
C ALA A 427 41.83 -13.29 30.47
N ASP A 428 41.12 -12.32 29.89
CA ASP A 428 39.64 -12.28 29.85
C ASP A 428 39.02 -13.02 28.64
N VAL A 429 39.83 -13.57 27.72
CA VAL A 429 39.35 -14.15 26.45
C VAL A 429 39.76 -15.62 26.31
N GLU A 430 38.76 -16.51 26.19
CA GLU A 430 38.97 -17.93 25.93
C GLU A 430 39.40 -18.17 24.47
N GLY A 431 40.63 -18.67 24.26
CA GLY A 431 41.14 -19.05 22.94
C GLY A 431 42.67 -19.04 22.84
N THR A 432 43.20 -19.36 21.66
CA THR A 432 44.64 -19.27 21.35
C THR A 432 44.96 -18.06 20.48
N VAL A 433 46.04 -17.35 20.81
CA VAL A 433 46.62 -16.30 19.96
C VAL A 433 47.89 -16.83 19.31
N ASN A 434 47.93 -16.83 17.98
CA ASN A 434 49.01 -17.44 17.19
C ASN A 434 50.39 -16.89 17.58
N GLY A 435 51.19 -17.74 18.24
CA GLY A 435 52.55 -17.44 18.71
C GLY A 435 52.71 -17.34 20.23
N ILE A 436 51.63 -17.46 21.01
CA ILE A 436 51.63 -17.39 22.49
C ILE A 436 51.19 -18.75 23.05
N ALA A 437 51.93 -19.28 24.03
CA ALA A 437 51.76 -20.65 24.53
C ALA A 437 50.91 -20.77 25.80
N SER A 438 50.53 -19.66 26.42
CA SER A 438 49.80 -19.62 27.69
C SER A 438 48.29 -19.54 27.48
N THR A 439 47.61 -20.68 27.56
CA THR A 439 46.14 -20.72 27.70
C THR A 439 45.78 -21.21 29.10
N THR A 440 45.00 -20.43 29.85
CA THR A 440 44.52 -20.80 31.19
C THR A 440 43.36 -21.80 31.15
N THR A 441 42.75 -21.99 29.98
CA THR A 441 41.66 -22.94 29.70
C THR A 441 41.87 -23.60 28.32
N GLY A 442 42.92 -24.42 28.21
CA GLY A 442 43.20 -25.25 27.04
C GLY A 442 44.33 -26.23 27.32
N GLU A 443 44.09 -27.53 27.15
CA GLU A 443 45.14 -28.55 27.28
C GLU A 443 46.13 -28.47 26.10
N GLU A 444 47.35 -28.96 26.31
CA GLU A 444 48.52 -28.71 25.44
C GLU A 444 48.29 -29.04 23.95
N ALA A 445 48.50 -28.04 23.09
CA ALA A 445 48.58 -28.20 21.63
C ALA A 445 49.94 -27.70 21.11
N VAL A 446 51.01 -28.44 21.42
CA VAL A 446 52.36 -28.16 20.93
C VAL A 446 52.55 -28.73 19.52
N GLU A 447 52.56 -27.87 18.49
CA GLU A 447 53.19 -28.18 17.20
C GLU A 447 54.48 -27.38 17.05
N LEU A 448 55.58 -27.97 17.53
CA LEU A 448 56.92 -27.37 17.49
C LEU A 448 57.66 -27.82 16.22
N SER A 449 57.17 -27.38 15.06
CA SER A 449 57.69 -27.80 13.74
C SER A 449 57.79 -26.67 12.72
N ASP A 450 58.52 -25.59 13.05
CA ASP A 450 59.33 -24.85 12.06
C ASP A 450 60.26 -23.82 12.74
N LEU A 451 61.39 -24.27 13.29
CA LEU A 451 62.61 -23.46 13.48
C LEU A 451 63.82 -24.36 13.78
N GLY A 452 64.57 -24.73 12.72
CA GLY A 452 65.69 -25.66 12.81
C GLY A 452 66.97 -25.06 13.42
N TYR A 453 67.01 -24.84 14.74
CA TYR A 453 68.23 -24.52 15.48
C TYR A 453 68.37 -25.32 16.77
N THR A 454 69.34 -26.23 16.79
CA THR A 454 69.68 -27.04 17.97
C THR A 454 70.49 -26.23 18.99
N LEU A 455 69.92 -25.99 20.18
CA LEU A 455 70.66 -25.60 21.37
C LEU A 455 70.28 -26.53 22.54
N GLY A 456 71.29 -27.10 23.19
CA GLY A 456 71.12 -28.18 24.16
C GLY A 456 70.77 -27.71 25.58
N LEU A 457 70.07 -28.57 26.32
CA LEU A 457 69.76 -28.41 27.74
C LEU A 457 71.04 -28.39 28.59
N ALA A 458 71.29 -27.30 29.33
CA ALA A 458 72.22 -27.27 30.46
C ALA A 458 71.92 -26.13 31.45
N GLY A 459 71.98 -26.45 32.76
CA GLY A 459 72.25 -25.46 33.81
C GLY A 459 71.06 -24.70 34.42
N ARG A 460 70.65 -25.10 35.63
CA ARG A 460 70.05 -24.16 36.59
C ARG A 460 71.09 -23.11 36.99
N LEU A 461 70.70 -21.84 37.11
CA LEU A 461 71.38 -20.91 38.00
C LEU A 461 70.36 -19.99 38.67
N LEU A 462 70.34 -19.96 40.01
CA LEU A 462 69.66 -18.90 40.75
C LEU A 462 70.52 -17.63 40.65
N ILE A 463 69.90 -16.49 40.36
CA ILE A 463 70.47 -15.18 40.69
C ILE A 463 69.42 -14.44 41.51
N VAL A 464 69.68 -14.31 42.80
CA VAL A 464 69.00 -13.33 43.65
C VAL A 464 69.59 -11.96 43.32
N VAL A 465 68.74 -10.98 43.04
CA VAL A 465 69.14 -9.57 42.91
C VAL A 465 68.59 -8.82 44.12
N GLU A 466 69.47 -8.58 45.09
CA GLU A 466 69.19 -7.82 46.30
C GLU A 466 69.25 -6.31 46.02
N LEU A 467 68.64 -5.49 46.88
CA LEU A 467 68.59 -4.04 46.69
C LEU A 467 69.96 -3.39 46.85
N LEU A 468 70.21 -2.31 46.10
CA LEU A 468 70.89 -1.12 46.63
C LEU A 468 70.65 0.10 45.72
N ALA A 469 70.34 1.24 46.33
CA ALA A 469 70.41 2.56 45.70
C ALA A 469 71.82 3.15 45.87
N PRO A 470 72.15 4.23 45.16
CA PRO A 470 72.65 5.38 45.91
C PRO A 470 72.05 6.74 45.47
N VAL A 471 72.18 7.70 46.39
CA VAL A 471 71.87 9.12 46.20
C VAL A 471 73.08 9.87 45.64
N VAL A 472 72.85 10.73 44.64
CA VAL A 472 73.34 12.13 44.58
C VAL A 472 72.23 12.97 43.95
#